data_AF-A0AAW4UTY1-F1
#
_entry.id   AF-A0AAW4UTY1-F1
#
_cell.length_a   1.000
_cell.length_b   1.000
_cell.length_c   1.000
_cell.angle_alpha   90.00
_cell.angle_beta   90.00
_cell.angle_gamma   90.00
#
_symmetry.space_group_name_H-M   'P 1'
#
loop_
_entity.id
_entity.type
_entity.pdbx_description
1 polymer ?
#
loop_
_entity_poly.entity_id
_entity_poly.type
_entity_poly.pdbx_seq_one_letter_code
_entity_poly.pdbx_strand_id
1 'polypeptide(L)' 'MFFAIDELMADADAGRLDREIVLPFANFLMENYRKQPITLRNGIKGSIIRIHPLHPNQPVLKVEGYPVLNLMEQKLTLF' A
#
# COMPACT_ATOMS: atom_id res chain seq x y z
N MET A 1 3.08 -7.67 6.60
CA MET A 1 3.80 -7.18 5.41
C MET A 1 3.52 -5.72 5.12
N PHE A 2 2.25 -5.29 5.00
CA PHE A 2 1.93 -3.88 4.69
C PHE A 2 2.52 -2.87 5.70
N PHE A 3 2.54 -3.21 6.98
CA PHE A 3 3.26 -2.44 8.00
C PHE A 3 4.75 -2.21 7.67
N ALA A 4 5.46 -3.25 7.21
CA ALA A 4 6.87 -3.12 6.86
C ALA A 4 7.10 -2.22 5.63
N ILE A 5 6.17 -2.22 4.69
CA ILE A 5 6.21 -1.32 3.52
C ILE A 5 5.95 0.13 3.97
N ASP A 6 5.06 0.33 4.94
CA ASP A 6 4.79 1.65 5.51
C ASP A 6 6.02 2.22 6.24
N GLU A 7 6.67 1.41 7.09
CA GLU A 7 7.92 1.77 7.79
C GLU A 7 9.05 2.08 6.80
N LEU A 8 9.22 1.26 5.75
CA LEU A 8 10.22 1.51 4.70
C LEU A 8 9.99 2.85 3.99
N MET A 9 8.75 3.14 3.62
CA MET A 9 8.39 4.40 2.99
C MET A 9 8.61 5.59 3.94
N ALA A 10 8.26 5.44 5.22
CA ALA A 10 8.49 6.47 6.24
C ALA A 10 9.98 6.74 6.49
N ASP A 11 10.82 5.70 6.50
CA ASP A 11 12.27 5.84 6.60
C ASP A 11 12.88 6.53 5.37
N ALA A 12 12.37 6.23 4.17
CA ALA A 12 12.78 6.90 2.94
C ALA A 12 12.34 8.38 2.91
N ASP A 13 11.10 8.67 3.34
CA ASP A 13 10.57 10.04 3.44
C ASP A 13 11.38 10.87 4.47
N ALA A 14 11.86 10.24 5.53
CA ALA A 14 12.70 10.87 6.54
C ALA A 14 14.18 10.98 6.15
N GLY A 15 14.57 10.50 4.97
CA GLY A 15 15.96 10.51 4.50
C GLY A 15 16.89 9.53 5.24
N ARG A 16 16.34 8.57 5.99
CA ARG A 16 17.12 7.50 6.64
C ARG A 16 17.49 6.38 5.68
N LEU A 17 16.69 6.19 4.63
CA LEU A 17 16.94 5.28 3.53
C LEU A 17 16.91 6.02 2.20
N ASP A 18 17.65 5.50 1.22
CA ASP A 18 17.64 6.04 -0.14
C ASP A 18 16.30 5.76 -0.82
N ARG A 19 15.56 6.83 -1.12
CA ARG A 19 14.25 6.76 -1.79
C ARG A 19 14.34 6.10 -3.16
N GLU A 20 15.42 6.31 -3.91
CA GLU A 20 15.60 5.74 -5.24
C GLU A 20 15.74 4.22 -5.20
N ILE A 21 16.13 3.66 -4.06
CA ILE A 21 16.20 2.22 -3.81
C ILE A 21 14.88 1.71 -3.21
N VAL A 22 14.34 2.40 -2.21
CA VAL A 22 13.14 1.95 -1.49
C VAL A 22 11.90 1.96 -2.38
N LEU A 23 11.72 2.99 -3.21
CA LEU A 23 10.52 3.13 -4.03
C LEU A 23 10.31 1.98 -5.04
N PRO A 24 11.29 1.61 -5.89
CA PRO A 24 11.11 0.48 -6.80
C PRO A 24 10.95 -0.85 -6.06
N PHE A 25 11.63 -1.03 -4.93
CA PHE A 25 11.48 -2.23 -4.10
C PHE A 25 10.07 -2.36 -3.50
N ALA A 26 9.55 -1.28 -2.91
CA ALA A 26 8.20 -1.25 -2.35
C ALA A 26 7.13 -1.47 -3.43
N ASN A 27 7.29 -0.86 -4.61
CA ASN A 27 6.40 -1.11 -5.75
C ASN A 27 6.41 -2.57 -6.19
N PHE A 28 7.59 -3.17 -6.33
CA PHE A 28 7.73 -4.59 -6.68
C PHE A 28 7.00 -5.50 -5.68
N LEU A 29 7.19 -5.26 -4.39
CA LEU A 29 6.50 -6.02 -3.35
C LEU A 29 4.98 -5.85 -3.43
N MET A 30 4.50 -4.61 -3.57
CA MET A 30 3.06 -4.33 -3.63
C MET A 30 2.40 -4.93 -4.85
N GLU A 31 3.06 -4.93 -6.01
CA GLU A 31 2.51 -5.54 -7.24
C GLU A 31 2.26 -7.04 -7.08
N ASN A 32 3.06 -7.76 -6.29
CA ASN A 32 2.82 -9.17 -5.98
C ASN A 32 1.50 -9.40 -5.21
N TYR A 33 1.02 -8.40 -4.46
CA TYR A 33 -0.26 -8.44 -3.75
C TYR A 33 -1.45 -8.00 -4.59
N ARG A 34 -1.24 -7.38 -5.77
CA ARG A 34 -2.35 -6.88 -6.62
C ARG A 34 -3.32 -7.97 -7.07
N LYS A 35 -2.82 -9.20 -7.24
CA LYS A 35 -3.62 -10.35 -7.70
C LYS A 35 -4.21 -11.18 -6.56
N GLN A 36 -3.97 -10.80 -5.31
CA GLN A 36 -4.34 -11.59 -4.14
C GLN A 36 -5.45 -10.89 -3.36
N PRO A 37 -6.44 -11.64 -2.82
CA PRO A 37 -7.36 -11.08 -1.85
C PRO A 37 -6.58 -10.70 -0.59
N ILE A 38 -6.83 -9.50 -0.08
CA ILE A 38 -6.29 -9.01 1.19
C ILE A 38 -7.39 -9.04 2.24
N THR A 39 -7.02 -9.34 3.48
CA THR A 39 -7.92 -9.22 4.63
C THR A 39 -7.56 -7.97 5.40
N LEU A 40 -8.53 -7.08 5.55
CA LEU A 40 -8.40 -5.85 6.34
C LEU A 40 -8.53 -6.16 7.84
N ARG A 41 -8.13 -5.22 8.70
CA ARG A 41 -8.21 -5.37 10.17
C ARG A 41 -9.59 -5.74 10.68
N ASN A 42 -10.64 -5.25 10.03
CA ASN A 42 -12.03 -5.52 10.37
C ASN A 42 -12.53 -6.91 9.87
N GLY A 43 -11.64 -7.75 9.33
CA GLY A 43 -11.95 -9.07 8.79
C GLY A 43 -12.55 -9.05 7.39
N ILE A 44 -12.83 -7.87 6.82
CA ILE A 44 -13.44 -7.75 5.49
C ILE A 44 -12.39 -8.02 4.42
N LYS A 45 -12.79 -8.74 3.39
CA LYS A 45 -11.94 -9.02 2.23
C LYS A 45 -11.99 -7.87 1.24
N GLY A 46 -10.83 -7.60 0.64
CA GLY A 46 -10.71 -6.68 -0.47
C GLY A 46 -9.61 -7.11 -1.41
N SER A 47 -9.35 -6.28 -2.41
CA SER A 47 -8.25 -6.44 -3.34
C SER A 47 -7.65 -5.08 -3.68
N ILE A 48 -6.35 -5.09 -3.96
CA ILE A 48 -5.66 -3.91 -4.48
C ILE A 48 -5.94 -3.83 -5.97
N ILE A 49 -6.60 -2.75 -6.42
CA ILE A 49 -6.92 -2.56 -7.84
C ILE A 49 -5.92 -1.66 -8.55
N ARG A 50 -5.23 -0.79 -7.81
CA ARG A 50 -4.19 0.11 -8.33
C ARG A 50 -3.20 0.43 -7.22
N ILE A 51 -1.92 0.46 -7.56
CA ILE A 51 -0.84 0.92 -6.69
C ILE A 51 -0.38 2.28 -7.22
N HIS A 52 -0.22 3.26 -6.33
CA HIS A 52 0.29 4.57 -6.73
C HIS A 52 1.81 4.49 -6.86
N PRO A 53 2.40 4.90 -8.00
CA PRO A 53 3.83 4.68 -8.26
C PRO A 53 4.75 5.40 -7.26
N LEU A 54 4.29 6.52 -6.69
CA LEU A 54 5.03 7.30 -5.68
C LEU A 54 4.62 6.98 -4.23
N HIS A 55 3.52 6.26 -4.04
CA HIS A 55 2.94 5.96 -2.72
C HIS A 55 2.49 4.50 -2.69
N PRO A 56 3.41 3.52 -2.80
CA PRO A 56 3.06 2.11 -2.85
C PRO A 56 2.36 1.62 -1.57
N ASN A 57 2.63 2.24 -0.43
CA ASN A 57 1.95 1.99 0.86
C ASN A 57 0.49 2.50 0.91
N GLN A 58 0.06 3.31 -0.07
CA GLN A 58 -1.27 3.91 -0.14
C GLN A 58 -2.02 3.52 -1.42
N PRO A 59 -2.28 2.23 -1.65
CA PRO A 59 -2.97 1.78 -2.86
C PRO A 59 -4.46 2.16 -2.89
N VAL A 60 -5.08 1.92 -4.04
CA VAL A 60 -6.53 1.94 -4.21
C VAL A 60 -7.07 0.52 -4.00
N LEU A 61 -8.09 0.40 -3.17
CA LEU A 61 -8.71 -0.86 -2.78
C LEU A 61 -10.13 -0.98 -3.32
N LYS A 62 -10.50 -2.21 -3.69
CA LYS A 62 -11.89 -2.64 -3.80
C LYS A 62 -12.21 -3.53 -2.61
N VAL A 63 -13.09 -3.07 -1.74
CA VAL A 63 -13.53 -3.81 -0.54
C VAL A 63 -14.97 -4.27 -0.74
N GLU A 64 -15.28 -5.51 -0.33
CA GLU A 64 -16.62 -6.07 -0.45
C GLU A 64 -17.63 -5.25 0.34
N GLY A 65 -18.71 -4.80 -0.32
CA GLY A 65 -19.76 -3.99 0.31
C GLY A 65 -19.46 -2.49 0.43
N TYR A 66 -18.30 -2.01 -0.03
CA TYR A 66 -17.92 -0.60 0.03
C TYR A 66 -17.63 0.01 -1.36
N PRO A 67 -17.71 1.35 -1.47
CA PRO A 67 -17.12 2.08 -2.58
C PRO A 67 -15.62 1.78 -2.73
N VAL A 68 -15.06 2.12 -3.89
CA VAL A 68 -13.61 2.07 -4.09
C VAL A 68 -12.94 3.01 -3.09
N LEU A 69 -11.93 2.53 -2.38
CA LEU A 69 -11.22 3.29 -1.36
C LEU A 69 -9.84 3.68 -1.90
N ASN A 70 -9.62 4.96 -2.11
CA ASN A 70 -8.29 5.50 -2.40
C ASN A 70 -7.61 5.90 -1.10
N LEU A 71 -6.66 5.10 -0.63
CA LEU A 71 -6.01 5.36 0.66
C LEU A 71 -5.15 6.63 0.65
N MET A 72 -4.57 6.97 -0.50
CA MET A 72 -3.77 8.19 -0.65
C MET A 72 -4.62 9.46 -0.43
N GLU A 73 -5.81 9.52 -1.06
CA GLU A 73 -6.74 10.64 -0.88
C GLU A 73 -7.23 10.79 0.56
N GLN A 74 -7.40 9.66 1.25
CA GLN A 74 -7.86 9.62 2.64
C GLN A 74 -6.72 9.75 3.66
N LYS A 75 -5.46 9.85 3.20
CA LYS A 75 -4.25 9.84 4.05
C LYS A 75 -4.21 8.62 4.99
N LEU A 76 -4.64 7.47 4.48
CA LEU A 76 -4.61 6.18 5.15
C LEU A 76 -3.52 5.30 4.54
N THR A 77 -3.18 4.23 5.24
CA THR A 77 -2.29 3.16 4.76
C THR A 77 -2.99 1.82 4.99
N LEU A 78 -2.45 0.74 4.42
CA LEU A 78 -2.98 -0.62 4.63
C LEU A 78 -2.74 -1.16 6.05
N PHE A 79 -2.13 -0.36 6.94
CA PHE A 79 -1.87 -0.74 8.32
C PHE A 79 -3.12 -0.64 9.16
#